data_AF-A0A931EDM0-F1
#
_entry.id   AF-A0A931EDM0-F1
#
_cell.length_a   1.000
_cell.length_b   1.000
_cell.length_c   1.000
_cell.angle_alpha   90.00
_cell.angle_beta   90.00
_cell.angle_gamma   90.00
#
_symmetry.space_group_name_H-M   'P 1'
#
loop_
_entity.id
_entity.type
_entity.pdbx_description
1 polymer ?
#
loop_
_entity_poly.entity_id
_entity_poly.type
_entity_poly.pdbx_seq_one_letter_code
_entity_poly.pdbx_strand_id
1 'polypeptide(L)'
;MSQIPRRNAIVALLGTPERTEGSLNDPRLYDENGYRFNEKWIYRDLTEDPAGLPLRIIYWWRYDFIGTVVRATEQDSWRPDQKLLEVVTKKFDRLSVLDPAQNPPVTPSNNHRPASTPDSESDLGGHPEGDLRLF
;
A
#
# COMPACT_ATOMS: atom_id res chain seq x y z
N MET A 1 6.41 -19.96 13.59
CA MET A 1 7.09 -18.70 13.24
C MET A 1 6.03 -17.61 13.26
N SER A 2 6.11 -16.61 14.16
CA SER A 2 5.15 -15.49 14.14
C SER A 2 5.38 -14.68 12.86
N GLN A 3 4.38 -14.64 12.00
CA GLN A 3 4.48 -13.95 10.71
C GLN A 3 4.41 -12.45 10.96
N ILE A 4 5.49 -11.73 10.63
CA ILE A 4 5.51 -10.26 10.72
C ILE A 4 4.55 -9.70 9.65
N PRO A 5 3.61 -8.82 10.01
CA PRO A 5 2.61 -8.34 9.07
C PRO A 5 3.25 -7.54 7.94
N ARG A 6 2.90 -7.86 6.69
CA ARG A 6 3.33 -7.11 5.51
C ARG A 6 2.43 -5.89 5.30
N ARG A 7 2.98 -4.82 4.71
CA ARG A 7 2.25 -3.57 4.38
C ARG A 7 0.93 -3.83 3.64
N ASN A 8 0.96 -4.65 2.59
CA ASN A 8 -0.25 -4.96 1.80
C ASN A 8 -1.32 -5.67 2.64
N ALA A 9 -0.92 -6.48 3.63
CA ALA A 9 -1.87 -7.14 4.52
C ALA A 9 -2.56 -6.13 5.45
N ILE A 10 -1.81 -5.12 5.91
CA ILE A 10 -2.35 -4.01 6.71
C ILE A 10 -3.28 -3.15 5.85
N VAL A 11 -2.89 -2.78 4.62
CA VAL A 11 -3.76 -2.01 3.72
C VAL A 11 -5.04 -2.78 3.37
N ALA A 12 -4.94 -4.08 3.12
CA ALA A 12 -6.12 -4.92 2.85
C ALA A 12 -7.03 -5.11 4.09
N LEU A 13 -6.55 -4.77 5.29
CA LEU A 13 -7.34 -4.86 6.52
C LEU A 13 -7.92 -3.49 6.93
N LEU A 14 -7.11 -2.43 6.90
CA LEU A 14 -7.47 -1.11 7.42
C LEU A 14 -7.76 -0.08 6.32
N GLY A 15 -7.47 -0.42 5.06
CA GLY A 15 -7.45 0.53 3.96
C GLY A 15 -6.13 1.32 3.87
N THR A 16 -6.12 2.28 2.96
CA THR A 16 -4.99 3.21 2.79
C THR A 16 -4.99 4.21 3.95
N PRO A 17 -3.83 4.49 4.59
CA PRO A 17 -3.75 5.50 5.64
C PRO A 17 -4.13 6.88 5.10
N GLU A 18 -4.75 7.74 5.92
CA GLU A 18 -5.07 9.10 5.46
C GLU A 18 -3.81 9.96 5.39
N ARG A 19 -2.80 9.62 6.22
CA ARG A 19 -1.51 10.29 6.17
C ARG A 19 -0.35 9.34 6.39
N THR A 20 0.66 9.50 5.55
CA THR A 20 1.99 8.89 5.72
C THR A 20 2.99 9.99 6.03
N GLU A 21 3.80 9.78 7.07
CA GLU A 21 4.90 10.67 7.44
C GLU A 21 6.22 9.91 7.37
N GLY A 22 7.26 10.59 6.87
CA GLY A 22 8.57 9.97 6.63
C GLY A 22 8.63 9.24 5.29
N SER A 23 9.65 8.41 5.12
CA SER A 23 9.86 7.64 3.90
C SER A 23 10.73 6.41 4.18
N LEU A 24 10.43 5.30 3.52
CA LEU A 24 11.18 4.05 3.63
C LEU A 24 12.65 4.17 3.22
N ASN A 25 12.93 5.13 2.33
CA ASN A 25 14.26 5.37 1.79
C ASN A 25 15.01 6.48 2.53
N ASP A 26 14.35 7.17 3.48
CA ASP A 26 15.01 8.20 4.28
C ASP A 26 15.88 7.52 5.36
N PRO A 27 17.20 7.76 5.39
CA PRO A 27 18.06 7.22 6.44
C PRO A 27 17.77 7.82 7.82
N ARG A 28 17.00 8.91 7.91
CA ARG A 28 16.67 9.57 9.18
C ARG A 28 15.79 8.66 10.02
N LEU A 29 16.21 8.51 11.27
CA LEU A 29 15.53 7.75 12.29
C LEU A 29 14.74 8.72 13.19
N TYR A 30 13.45 8.44 13.35
CA TYR A 30 12.55 9.11 14.28
C TYR A 30 12.30 8.21 15.50
N ASP A 31 12.02 8.83 16.65
CA ASP A 31 11.63 8.13 17.88
C ASP A 31 10.30 8.72 18.39
N GLU A 32 9.27 7.89 18.51
CA GLU A 32 7.94 8.27 18.97
C GLU A 32 7.26 7.09 19.67
N ASN A 33 6.60 7.33 20.81
CA ASN A 33 5.89 6.31 21.59
C ASN A 33 6.75 5.06 21.91
N GLY A 34 8.07 5.23 22.03
CA GLY A 34 9.02 4.14 22.28
C GLY A 34 9.41 3.33 21.04
N TYR A 35 9.01 3.75 19.84
CA TYR A 35 9.35 3.11 18.58
C TYR A 35 10.32 3.93 17.76
N ARG A 36 11.28 3.23 17.15
CA ARG A 36 12.27 3.76 16.22
C ARG A 36 11.87 3.44 14.79
N PHE A 37 11.67 4.45 13.94
CA PHE A 37 11.06 4.29 12.62
C PHE A 37 11.61 5.28 11.58
N ASN A 38 11.45 4.96 10.29
CA ASN A 38 11.70 5.90 9.18
C ASN A 38 10.40 6.41 8.56
N GLU A 39 9.32 5.65 8.69
CA GLU A 39 8.00 6.00 8.20
C GLU A 39 6.92 5.58 9.20
N LYS A 40 5.87 6.38 9.32
CA LYS A 40 4.66 6.00 10.04
C LYS A 40 3.41 6.25 9.21
N TRP A 41 2.43 5.40 9.40
CA TRP A 41 1.10 5.51 8.82
C TRP A 41 0.14 5.93 9.91
N ILE A 42 -0.66 6.95 9.61
CA ILE A 42 -1.64 7.53 10.52
C ILE A 42 -3.01 7.19 9.93
N TYR A 43 -3.84 6.60 10.78
CA TYR A 43 -5.23 6.27 10.55
C TYR A 43 -6.12 7.07 11.49
N ARG A 44 -7.16 7.69 10.94
CA ARG A 44 -8.16 8.47 11.65
C ARG A 44 -9.54 7.96 11.29
N ASP A 45 -10.45 8.02 12.25
CA ASP A 45 -11.86 7.66 12.03
C ASP A 45 -12.05 6.22 11.51
N LEU A 46 -11.19 5.27 11.92
CA LEU A 46 -11.36 3.86 11.59
C LEU A 46 -12.66 3.30 12.16
N THR A 47 -13.53 2.81 11.28
CA THR A 47 -14.79 2.18 11.67
C THR A 47 -14.64 0.70 12.03
N GLU A 48 -13.67 0.01 11.41
CA GLU A 48 -13.47 -1.45 11.55
C GLU A 48 -12.07 -1.81 12.04
N ASP A 49 -11.55 -1.05 13.01
CA ASP A 49 -10.24 -1.34 13.60
C ASP A 49 -10.26 -2.64 14.44
N PRO A 50 -9.24 -3.52 14.34
CA PRO A 50 -9.13 -4.72 15.17
C PRO A 50 -9.17 -4.48 16.69
N ALA A 51 -8.70 -3.32 17.15
CA ALA A 51 -8.77 -2.93 18.55
C ALA A 51 -10.06 -2.20 18.93
N GLY A 52 -10.95 -1.94 17.96
CA GLY A 52 -12.21 -1.23 18.13
C GLY A 52 -12.03 0.26 18.43
N LEU A 53 -10.91 0.85 17.99
CA LEU A 53 -10.59 2.25 18.23
C LEU A 53 -10.39 3.03 16.92
N PRO A 54 -10.84 4.29 16.84
CA PRO A 54 -10.84 5.04 15.59
C PRO A 54 -9.47 5.60 15.19
N LEU A 55 -8.55 5.77 16.15
CA LEU A 55 -7.24 6.37 15.89
C LEU A 55 -6.14 5.32 16.02
N ARG A 56 -5.33 5.16 14.98
CA ARG A 56 -4.19 4.23 14.96
C ARG A 56 -2.97 4.86 14.29
N ILE A 57 -1.80 4.56 14.82
CA ILE A 57 -0.53 4.77 14.13
C ILE A 57 0.18 3.43 13.96
N ILE A 58 0.81 3.24 12.81
CA ILE A 58 1.65 2.08 12.50
C ILE A 58 3.05 2.57 12.15
N TYR A 59 4.06 2.02 12.80
CA TYR A 59 5.46 2.39 12.64
C TYR A 59 6.21 1.38 11.76
N TRP A 60 7.01 1.90 10.85
CA TRP A 60 7.80 1.13 9.89
C TRP A 60 9.28 1.51 9.94
N TRP A 61 10.13 0.49 9.90
CA TRP A 61 11.56 0.64 9.63
C TRP A 61 11.85 0.04 8.28
N ARG A 62 12.10 0.88 7.27
CA ARG A 62 12.06 0.45 5.87
C ARG A 62 10.79 -0.37 5.63
N TYR A 63 10.90 -1.63 5.24
CA TYR A 63 9.76 -2.51 4.94
C TYR A 63 9.26 -3.32 6.15
N ASP A 64 9.94 -3.23 7.29
CA ASP A 64 9.67 -4.04 8.47
C ASP A 64 8.66 -3.34 9.39
N PHE A 65 7.65 -4.09 9.80
CA PHE A 65 6.69 -3.63 10.81
C PHE A 65 7.39 -3.56 12.17
N ILE A 66 7.31 -2.40 12.82
CA ILE A 66 7.97 -2.16 14.12
C ILE A 66 6.96 -2.18 15.27
N GLY A 67 5.79 -1.59 15.07
CA GLY A 67 4.79 -1.50 16.12
C GLY A 67 3.57 -0.71 15.70
N THR A 68 2.57 -0.71 16.57
CA THR A 68 1.36 0.06 16.39
C THR A 68 0.84 0.55 17.72
N VAL A 69 0.27 1.74 17.70
CA VAL A 69 -0.42 2.33 18.85
C VAL A 69 -1.82 2.74 18.44
N VAL A 70 -2.73 2.74 19.41
CA VAL A 70 -4.13 3.12 19.24
C VAL A 70 -4.55 4.07 20.35
N ARG A 71 -5.60 4.85 20.11
CA ARG A 71 -6.29 5.64 21.15
C ARG A 71 -7.75 5.88 20.76
N ALA A 72 -8.61 6.18 21.74
CA ALA A 72 -10.03 6.39 21.47
C ALA A 72 -10.34 7.79 20.96
N THR A 73 -9.67 8.79 21.52
CA THR A 73 -9.83 10.21 21.16
C THR A 73 -8.48 10.90 21.02
N GLU A 74 -8.47 12.13 20.48
CA GLU A 74 -7.26 12.94 20.35
C GLU A 74 -6.64 13.33 21.72
N GLN A 75 -7.43 13.27 22.79
CA GLN A 75 -7.04 13.63 24.15
C GLN A 75 -6.45 12.45 24.93
N ASP A 76 -6.72 11.22 24.49
CA ASP A 76 -6.22 10.02 25.14
C ASP A 76 -4.75 9.77 24.81
N SER A 77 -4.05 9.16 25.77
CA SER A 77 -2.69 8.68 25.57
C SER A 77 -2.66 7.52 24.57
N TRP A 78 -1.66 7.53 23.70
CA TRP A 78 -1.36 6.40 22.83
C TRP A 78 -1.01 5.17 23.66
N ARG A 79 -1.63 4.03 23.33
CA ARG A 79 -1.31 2.73 23.93
C ARG A 79 -0.85 1.74 22.85
N PRO A 80 0.19 0.92 23.12
CA PRO A 80 0.56 -0.17 22.23
C PRO A 80 -0.61 -1.13 22.00
N ASP A 81 -0.72 -1.65 20.77
CA ASP A 81 -1.73 -2.64 20.40
C ASP A 81 -1.10 -3.90 19.79
N GLN A 82 -1.62 -5.06 20.18
CA GLN A 82 -1.23 -6.37 19.63
C GLN A 82 -2.34 -7.01 18.80
N LYS A 83 -3.60 -6.54 18.91
CA LYS A 83 -4.75 -7.14 18.23
C LYS A 83 -4.62 -7.06 16.71
N LEU A 84 -4.02 -5.99 16.20
CA LEU A 84 -3.71 -5.90 14.77
C LEU A 84 -2.85 -7.08 14.29
N LEU A 85 -1.78 -7.43 15.00
CA LEU A 85 -0.92 -8.53 14.62
C LEU A 85 -1.65 -9.86 14.66
N GLU A 86 -2.46 -10.10 15.71
CA GLU A 86 -3.26 -11.32 15.85
C GLU A 86 -4.21 -11.51 14.66
N VAL A 87 -4.94 -10.45 14.29
CA VAL A 87 -5.90 -10.49 13.18
C VAL A 87 -5.19 -10.63 11.83
N VAL A 88 -4.13 -9.86 11.59
CA VAL A 88 -3.37 -9.95 10.33
C VAL A 88 -2.74 -11.34 10.19
N THR A 89 -2.11 -11.87 11.23
CA THR A 89 -1.52 -13.21 11.20
C THR A 89 -2.60 -14.25 10.88
N LYS A 90 -3.74 -14.21 11.57
CA LYS A 90 -4.84 -15.18 11.35
C LYS A 90 -5.47 -15.08 9.96
N LYS A 91 -5.62 -13.86 9.42
CA LYS A 91 -6.29 -13.62 8.12
C LYS A 91 -5.37 -13.95 6.95
N PHE A 92 -4.06 -13.72 7.08
CA PHE A 92 -3.09 -13.85 6.00
C PHE A 92 -2.23 -15.14 6.07
N ASP A 93 -2.24 -15.87 7.19
CA ASP A 93 -1.80 -17.28 7.23
C ASP A 93 -2.65 -18.17 6.30
N ARG A 94 -3.87 -17.71 5.98
CA ARG A 94 -4.79 -18.36 5.04
C ARG A 94 -4.59 -17.99 3.58
N LEU A 95 -3.70 -17.05 3.25
CA LEU A 95 -3.32 -16.85 1.85
C LEU A 95 -2.29 -17.91 1.49
N SER A 96 -2.75 -18.92 0.74
CA SER A 96 -1.90 -19.96 0.18
C SER A 96 -0.68 -19.35 -0.50
N VAL A 97 0.47 -20.03 -0.37
CA VAL A 97 1.63 -19.80 -1.22
C VAL A 97 1.11 -19.74 -2.66
N LEU A 98 1.46 -18.66 -3.39
CA LEU A 98 1.10 -18.53 -4.81
C LEU A 98 1.44 -19.84 -5.50
N ASP A 99 0.43 -20.55 -5.99
CA ASP A 99 0.65 -21.77 -6.74
C ASP A 99 1.28 -21.36 -8.09
N PRO A 100 2.56 -21.69 -8.33
CA PRO A 100 3.20 -21.34 -9.60
C PRO A 100 2.52 -22.00 -10.80
N ALA A 101 1.69 -23.03 -10.59
CA ALA A 101 0.86 -23.61 -11.66
C ALA A 101 -0.30 -22.70 -12.08
N GLN A 102 -0.82 -21.85 -11.19
CA GLN A 102 -1.89 -20.89 -11.50
C GLN A 102 -1.36 -19.53 -11.97
N ASN A 103 -0.11 -19.20 -11.66
CA ASN A 103 0.50 -17.94 -12.05
C ASN A 103 1.94 -18.19 -12.56
N PRO A 104 2.09 -18.79 -13.75
CA PRO A 104 3.40 -19.09 -14.29
C PRO A 104 4.20 -17.78 -14.45
N PRO A 105 5.52 -17.78 -14.18
CA PRO A 105 6.35 -16.61 -14.40
C PRO A 105 6.17 -16.12 -15.84
N VAL A 106 5.79 -14.86 -15.99
CA VAL A 106 5.66 -14.22 -17.30
C VAL A 106 7.02 -14.32 -17.97
N THR A 107 7.09 -15.11 -19.03
CA THR A 107 8.29 -15.15 -19.86
C THR A 107 8.32 -13.81 -20.59
N PRO A 108 9.35 -12.96 -20.38
CA PRO A 108 9.45 -11.70 -21.10
C PRO A 108 9.48 -12.02 -22.59
N SER A 109 8.44 -11.65 -23.32
CA SER A 109 8.46 -11.76 -24.77
C SER A 109 9.25 -10.58 -25.31
N ASN A 110 10.21 -10.85 -26.18
CA ASN A 110 10.90 -9.82 -26.98
C ASN A 110 9.97 -9.13 -28.00
N ASN A 111 8.65 -9.35 -27.90
CA ASN A 111 7.64 -8.70 -28.72
C ASN A 111 7.30 -7.28 -28.20
N HIS A 112 8.02 -6.79 -27.19
CA HIS A 112 7.93 -5.39 -26.77
C HIS A 112 8.61 -4.50 -27.82
N ARG A 113 7.80 -4.00 -28.75
CA ARG A 113 8.20 -2.89 -29.61
C ARG A 113 8.28 -1.62 -28.76
N PRO A 114 9.36 -0.82 -28.86
CA PRO A 114 9.42 0.49 -28.21
C PRO A 114 8.26 1.37 -28.68
N ALA A 115 7.55 2.02 -27.75
CA ALA A 115 6.45 2.95 -28.02
C ALA A 115 6.85 4.20 -28.84
N SER A 116 8.12 4.29 -29.26
CA SER A 116 8.73 5.45 -29.92
C SER A 116 8.88 5.28 -31.45
N THR A 117 8.30 4.24 -32.05
CA THR A 117 8.31 4.07 -33.52
C THR A 117 6.88 4.08 -34.06
N PRO A 118 6.35 5.25 -34.49
CA PRO A 118 5.07 5.30 -35.17
C PRO A 118 5.14 4.45 -36.45
N ASP A 119 4.16 3.57 -36.65
CA ASP A 119 4.11 2.69 -37.82
C ASP A 119 3.42 3.34 -39.02
N SER A 120 2.60 4.37 -38.79
CA SER A 120 1.82 5.06 -39.84
C SER A 120 1.32 6.42 -39.35
N GLU A 121 1.00 7.32 -40.29
CA GLU A 121 0.47 8.67 -40.03
C GLU A 121 -0.83 8.67 -39.20
N SER A 122 -1.57 7.57 -39.18
CA SER A 122 -2.78 7.39 -38.35
C SER A 122 -2.51 7.43 -36.84
N ASP A 123 -1.27 7.13 -36.42
CA ASP A 123 -0.85 7.08 -35.01
C ASP A 123 -0.52 8.48 -34.46
N LEU A 124 -0.49 9.50 -35.34
CA LEU A 124 -0.19 10.90 -35.01
C LEU A 124 -1.45 11.80 -34.95
N GLY A 125 -2.66 11.22 -34.96
CA GLY A 125 -3.90 11.98 -34.79
C GLY A 125 -4.29 12.87 -35.97
N GLY A 126 -3.98 12.45 -37.20
CA GLY A 126 -4.35 13.18 -38.42
C GLY A 126 -5.83 13.06 -38.79
N HIS A 127 -6.64 14.05 -38.42
CA HIS A 127 -7.75 14.52 -39.24
C HIS A 127 -7.67 16.04 -39.30
N PRO A 128 -7.57 16.61 -40.50
CA PRO A 128 -8.78 17.26 -41.01
C PRO A 128 -8.85 17.27 -42.54
N GLU A 129 -9.89 16.72 -43.15
CA GLU A 129 -10.45 17.34 -44.35
C GLU A 129 -11.97 17.14 -44.33
N GLY A 130 -12.66 18.21 -43.92
CA GLY A 130 -14.06 18.39 -44.24
C GLY A 130 -14.16 18.69 -45.72
N ASP A 131 -14.88 17.86 -46.47
CA ASP A 131 -15.39 18.26 -47.78
C ASP A 131 -16.79 18.85 -47.58
N LEU A 132 -16.80 20.17 -47.66
CA LEU A 132 -17.95 21.05 -47.72
C LEU A 132 -18.46 21.00 -49.16
N ARG A 133 -19.53 20.24 -49.45
CA ARG A 133 -20.34 20.49 -50.65
C ARG A 133 -21.83 20.42 -50.36
N LEU A 134 -22.38 21.63 -50.17
CA LEU A 134 -23.76 21.97 -50.44
C LEU A 134 -24.01 21.94 -51.96
N PHE A 135 -25.28 21.66 -52.29
CA PHE A 135 -25.95 21.57 -53.60
C PHE A 135 -25.96 20.19 -54.26
#